data_AF-A0A0P9FIN6-F1
#
_entry.id   AF-A0A0P9FIN6-F1
#
_cell.length_a   1.000
_cell.length_b   1.000
_cell.length_c   1.000
_cell.angle_alpha   90.00
_cell.angle_beta   90.00
_cell.angle_gamma   90.00
#
_symmetry.space_group_name_H-M   'P 1'
#
loop_
_entity.id
_entity.type
_entity.pdbx_description
1 polymer ?
#
loop_
_entity_poly.entity_id
_entity_poly.type
_entity_poly.pdbx_seq_one_letter_code
_entity_poly.pdbx_strand_id
1 'polypeptide(L)' 'MDLDEIITTIVAYEQEREAIYEDSKVTPEEHPRLAFLEAELPKLWDLRRRLEAAKAAGLSNIPVPPPDDPSKMIG' A
#
# COMPACT_ATOMS: atom_id res chain seq x y z
N MET A 1 2.31 -9.63 -1.22
CA MET A 1 2.49 -8.42 -2.03
C MET A 1 3.94 -8.00 -1.93
N ASP A 2 4.66 -8.18 -3.02
CA ASP A 2 6.03 -7.70 -3.16
C ASP A 2 6.04 -6.21 -3.52
N LEU A 3 7.19 -5.57 -3.33
CA LEU A 3 7.37 -4.13 -3.61
C LEU A 3 6.98 -3.77 -5.06
N ASP A 4 7.30 -4.64 -6.02
CA ASP A 4 6.96 -4.43 -7.44
C ASP A 4 5.45 -4.52 -7.69
N GLU A 5 4.74 -5.39 -6.98
CA GLU A 5 3.27 -5.47 -7.06
C GLU A 5 2.62 -4.20 -6.49
N ILE A 6 3.18 -3.65 -5.41
CA ILE A 6 2.70 -2.39 -4.81
C ILE A 6 2.94 -1.21 -5.75
N ILE A 7 4.12 -1.11 -6.35
CA ILE A 7 4.43 -0.06 -7.32
C ILE A 7 3.49 -0.15 -8.52
N THR A 8 3.27 -1.35 -9.06
CA THR A 8 2.34 -1.58 -10.16
C THR A 8 0.91 -1.16 -9.80
N THR A 9 0.45 -1.50 -8.59
CA THR A 9 -0.88 -1.12 -8.10
C THR A 9 -1.01 0.39 -7.95
N ILE A 10 0.01 1.08 -7.42
CA ILE A 10 0.03 2.54 -7.31
C ILE A 10 -0.11 3.18 -8.69
N VAL A 11 0.67 2.73 -9.68
CA VAL A 11 0.61 3.28 -11.04
C VAL A 11 -0.78 3.11 -11.66
N ALA A 12 -1.38 1.92 -11.52
CA ALA A 12 -2.72 1.66 -12.03
C ALA A 12 -3.77 2.57 -11.36
N TYR A 13 -3.69 2.78 -10.05
CA TYR A 13 -4.63 3.62 -9.31
C TYR A 13 -4.46 5.11 -9.60
N GLU A 14 -3.23 5.58 -9.82
CA GLU A 14 -2.95 6.95 -10.26
C GLU A 14 -3.48 7.21 -11.67
N GLN A 15 -3.28 6.27 -12.61
CA GLN A 15 -3.83 6.35 -13.97
C GLN A 15 -5.37 6.34 -13.96
N GLU A 16 -5.98 5.49 -13.13
CA GLU A 16 -7.43 5.47 -12.96
C GLU A 16 -7.95 6.79 -12.39
N ARG A 17 -7.25 7.37 -11.40
CA ARG A 17 -7.59 8.67 -10.82
C ARG A 17 -7.51 9.78 -11.88
N GLU A 18 -6.45 9.80 -12.67
CA GLU A 18 -6.24 10.78 -13.75
C GLU A 18 -7.33 10.65 -14.83
N ALA A 19 -7.65 9.42 -15.26
CA ALA A 19 -8.73 9.18 -16.20
C ALA A 19 -10.09 9.67 -15.69
N ILE A 20 -10.39 9.50 -14.40
CA ILE A 20 -11.63 10.03 -13.79
C ILE A 20 -11.65 11.56 -13.83
N TYR A 21 -10.53 12.22 -13.56
CA TYR A 21 -10.45 13.69 -13.63
C TYR A 21 -10.51 14.22 -15.08
N GLU A 22 -9.97 13.49 -16.05
CA GLU A 22 -10.04 13.86 -17.47
C GLU A 22 -11.45 13.66 -18.06
N ASP A 23 -12.13 12.59 -17.66
CA ASP A 23 -13.44 12.21 -18.23
C ASP A 23 -14.60 13.03 -17.63
N SER A 24 -14.45 13.55 -16.41
CA SER A 24 -15.61 14.09 -15.68
C SER A 24 -15.35 15.43 -14.98
N LYS A 25 -16.31 16.36 -15.19
CA LYS A 25 -16.52 17.56 -14.37
C LYS A 25 -17.06 17.21 -12.97
N VAL A 26 -16.46 16.24 -12.27
CA VAL A 26 -17.02 15.66 -11.04
C VAL A 26 -16.28 16.12 -9.80
N THR A 27 -17.08 16.49 -8.79
CA THR A 27 -16.57 16.62 -7.43
C THR A 27 -16.34 15.23 -6.83
N PRO A 28 -15.46 15.09 -5.84
CA PRO A 28 -15.20 13.81 -5.17
C PRO A 28 -16.45 13.10 -4.62
N GLU A 29 -17.56 13.83 -4.41
CA GLU A 29 -18.83 13.27 -3.92
C GLU A 29 -19.63 12.51 -5.01
N GLU A 30 -19.41 12.79 -6.29
CA GLU A 30 -20.16 12.15 -7.40
C GLU A 30 -19.49 10.88 -7.93
N HIS A 31 -18.22 10.64 -7.58
CA HIS A 31 -17.46 9.46 -7.99
C HIS A 31 -17.02 8.62 -6.78
N PRO A 32 -17.80 7.61 -6.35
CA PRO A 32 -17.42 6.73 -5.23
C PRO A 32 -16.10 5.99 -5.47
N ARG A 33 -15.71 5.81 -6.74
CA ARG A 33 -14.42 5.24 -7.11
C ARG A 33 -13.26 6.21 -6.85
N LEU A 34 -13.45 7.51 -7.08
CA LEU A 34 -12.45 8.52 -6.79
C LEU A 34 -12.20 8.62 -5.27
N ALA A 35 -13.27 8.64 -4.46
CA ALA A 35 -13.15 8.63 -3.00
C ALA A 35 -12.40 7.40 -2.47
N PHE A 36 -12.62 6.22 -3.08
CA PHE A 36 -11.83 5.03 -2.78
C PHE A 36 -10.36 5.22 -3.11
N LEU A 37 -10.03 5.71 -4.32
CA LEU A 37 -8.65 5.93 -4.76
C LEU A 37 -7.92 6.96 -3.86
N GLU A 38 -8.59 8.04 -3.50
CA GLU A 38 -8.05 9.08 -2.59
C GLU A 38 -7.77 8.54 -1.18
N ALA A 39 -8.58 7.62 -0.68
CA ALA A 39 -8.35 6.98 0.61
C ALA A 39 -7.28 5.88 0.57
N GLU A 40 -7.12 5.19 -0.57
CA GLU A 40 -6.28 4.00 -0.69
C GLU A 40 -4.85 4.32 -1.15
N LEU A 41 -4.67 5.27 -2.07
CA LEU A 41 -3.35 5.69 -2.56
C LEU A 41 -2.36 6.08 -1.45
N PRO A 42 -2.74 6.87 -0.42
CA PRO A 42 -1.83 7.22 0.68
C PRO A 42 -1.32 5.99 1.46
N LYS A 43 -2.18 4.97 1.64
CA LYS A 43 -1.80 3.74 2.35
C LYS A 43 -0.80 2.93 1.54
N LEU A 44 -0.98 2.85 0.22
CA LEU A 44 -0.07 2.16 -0.68
C LEU A 44 1.29 2.87 -0.75
N TRP A 45 1.31 4.20 -0.79
CA TRP A 45 2.55 4.98 -0.73
C TRP A 45 3.30 4.80 0.59
N ASP A 46 2.58 4.77 1.72
CA ASP A 46 3.20 4.49 3.02
C ASP A 46 3.75 3.06 3.11
N LEU A 47 3.02 2.07 2.61
CA LEU A 47 3.47 0.68 2.55
C LEU A 47 4.71 0.53 1.67
N ARG A 48 4.73 1.16 0.49
CA ARG A 48 5.90 1.21 -0.39
C ARG A 48 7.11 1.76 0.37
N ARG A 49 6.97 2.91 1.03
CA ARG A 49 8.04 3.54 1.80
C ARG A 49 8.57 2.62 2.90
N ARG A 50 7.70 1.94 3.63
CA ARG A 50 8.09 0.99 4.69
C ARG A 50 8.86 -0.20 4.12
N LEU A 51 8.44 -0.75 2.99
CA LEU A 51 9.12 -1.87 2.34
C LEU A 51 10.46 -1.45 1.73
N GLU A 52 10.54 -0.26 1.11
CA GLU A 52 11.80 0.31 0.64
C GLU A 52 12.77 0.54 1.80
N ALA A 53 12.29 1.07 2.93
CA ALA A 53 13.10 1.24 4.14
C ALA A 53 13.58 -0.11 4.71
N ALA A 54 12.70 -1.11 4.79
CA ALA A 54 13.06 -2.46 5.24
C ALA A 54 14.11 -3.10 4.32
N LYS A 55 13.95 -2.95 2.99
CA LYS A 55 14.91 -3.42 1.99
C LYS A 55 16.25 -2.70 2.12
N ALA A 56 16.25 -1.38 2.27
CA ALA A 56 17.45 -0.57 2.45
C ALA A 56 18.19 -0.88 3.75
N ALA A 57 17.46 -1.20 4.82
CA ALA A 57 18.01 -1.62 6.09
C ALA A 57 18.52 -3.09 6.09
N GLY A 58 18.41 -3.81 4.96
CA GLY A 58 18.78 -5.22 4.88
C GLY A 58 17.88 -6.14 5.72
N LEU A 59 16.72 -5.64 6.15
CA LEU A 59 15.74 -6.37 6.96
C LEU A 59 14.83 -7.26 6.09
N SER A 60 15.31 -7.66 4.92
CA SER A 60 14.64 -8.61 4.03
C SER A 60 14.37 -9.96 4.70
N ASN A 61 15.05 -10.24 5.82
CA ASN A 61 14.83 -11.41 6.64
C ASN A 61 15.37 -11.12 8.05
N ILE A 62 14.61 -10.46 8.94
CA ILE A 62 14.91 -10.57 10.37
C ILE A 62 14.29 -11.90 10.80
N PRO A 63 15.08 -12.95 11.11
CA PRO A 63 14.53 -14.14 11.72
C PRO A 63 13.94 -13.68 13.05
N VAL A 64 12.62 -13.72 13.18
CA VAL A 64 11.99 -13.59 14.49
C VAL A 64 12.39 -14.86 15.24
N PRO A 65 13.27 -14.80 16.26
CA PRO A 65 13.54 -15.99 17.04
C PRO A 65 12.20 -16.45 17.63
N PRO A 66 11.89 -17.76 17.59
CA PRO A 66 10.71 -18.25 18.29
C PRO A 66 10.79 -17.77 19.74
N PRO A 67 9.65 -17.37 20.36
CA PRO A 67 9.65 -16.93 21.74
C PRO A 67 10.32 -18.01 22.62
N ASP A 68 11.08 -17.59 23.62
CA ASP A 68 11.82 -18.48 24.53
C ASP A 68 10.93 -19.53 25.23
N ASP A 69 9.60 -19.35 25.17
CA ASP A 69 8.60 -20.24 25.75
C ASP A 69 7.46 -20.49 24.73
N PRO A 70 7.25 -21.76 24.30
CA PRO A 70 6.14 -22.15 23.41
C PRO A 70 4.76 -21.77 23.96
N SER A 71 4.63 -21.56 25.27
CA SER A 71 3.38 -21.19 25.93
C SER A 71 2.90 -19.77 25.60
N LYS A 72 3.77 -18.92 25.03
CA LYS A 72 3.43 -17.54 24.64
C LYS A 72 2.91 -17.41 23.20
N MET A 73 2.75 -18.51 22.47
CA MET A 73 2.18 -18.53 21.11
C MET A 73 0.65 -18.50 21.07
N ILE A 74 -0.03 -18.33 22.21
CA ILE A 74 -1.49 -18.25 22.26
C ILE A 74 -1.86 -16.88 22.85
N GLY A 75 -2.27 -15.94 21.99
CA GLY A 75 -2.71 -14.60 22.38
C GLY A 75 -2.80 -13.66 21.19
#